data_AF-A0AAE4ZUQ1-F1
#
_entry.id   AF-A0AAE4ZUQ1-F1
#
_cell.length_a   1.000
_cell.length_b   1.000
_cell.length_c   1.000
_cell.angle_alpha   90.00
_cell.angle_beta   90.00
_cell.angle_gamma   90.00
#
_symmetry.space_group_name_H-M   'P 1'
#
loop_
_entity.id
_entity.type
_entity.pdbx_description
1 polymer ?
#
loop_
_entity_poly.entity_id
_entity_poly.type
_entity_poly.pdbx_seq_one_letter_code
_entity_poly.pdbx_strand_id
1 'polypeptide(L)'
;NNCGTDGHGLGILLETGRIRRVTASYVGENREFARQYLSGELEVVLTPQGTLAEKLRAGGAGIPAFFTPSGVGTLISEGGLPWRYAPDGSVALASPPKEVRAFGGRDYVLEESITADFSLVHAMVADTAGNLVFNKAAMNFNPLAAMAGRVCIAQAEVIVEAGELDPEQVHLPGIFVDRIVHIGQQDKKIEKRTVSAAEEDAR
;
A
#
# COMPACT_ATOMS: atom_id res chain seq x y z
N ASN A 1 2.43 -0.37 -1.41
CA ASN A 1 3.62 -0.09 -0.54
C ASN A 1 4.60 0.88 -1.20
N ASN A 2 4.73 0.87 -2.53
CA ASN A 2 5.41 1.88 -3.35
C ASN A 2 4.44 2.43 -4.42
N CYS A 3 4.93 3.26 -5.34
CA CYS A 3 4.15 3.81 -6.46
C CYS A 3 4.29 3.01 -7.76
N GLY A 4 4.58 1.71 -7.68
CA GLY A 4 4.83 0.86 -8.85
C GLY A 4 6.17 1.16 -9.55
N THR A 5 6.33 0.59 -10.74
CA THR A 5 7.49 0.79 -11.63
C THR A 5 7.09 1.61 -12.86
N ASP A 6 8.07 2.08 -13.63
CA ASP A 6 7.83 2.87 -14.85
C ASP A 6 6.86 2.12 -15.80
N GLY A 7 5.80 2.81 -16.23
CA GLY A 7 4.73 2.30 -17.10
C GLY A 7 3.78 1.27 -16.47
N HIS A 8 3.85 0.99 -15.16
CA HIS A 8 3.04 -0.06 -14.52
C HIS A 8 2.44 0.37 -13.17
N GLY A 9 1.27 -0.19 -12.85
CA GLY A 9 0.58 0.08 -11.58
C GLY A 9 0.32 1.58 -11.41
N LEU A 10 0.71 2.13 -10.26
CA LEU A 10 0.56 3.57 -9.99
C LEU A 10 1.52 4.45 -10.80
N GLY A 11 2.56 3.90 -11.41
CA GLY A 11 3.49 4.62 -12.27
C GLY A 11 2.80 5.31 -13.45
N ILE A 12 1.74 4.69 -13.99
CA ILE A 12 0.92 5.25 -15.08
C ILE A 12 0.25 6.58 -14.65
N LEU A 13 -0.24 6.63 -13.41
CA LEU A 13 -0.88 7.83 -12.87
C LEU A 13 0.16 8.89 -12.49
N LEU A 14 1.33 8.46 -12.06
CA LEU A 14 2.45 9.33 -11.73
C LEU A 14 2.98 10.05 -12.98
N GLU A 15 3.25 9.31 -14.05
CA GLU A 15 3.74 9.82 -15.35
C GLU A 15 2.76 10.82 -15.99
N THR A 16 1.45 10.63 -15.74
CA THR A 16 0.40 11.50 -16.26
C THR A 16 0.04 12.66 -15.32
N GLY A 17 0.80 12.87 -14.24
CA GLY A 17 0.61 13.98 -13.30
C GLY A 17 -0.70 13.90 -12.50
N ARG A 18 -1.25 12.70 -12.31
CA ARG A 18 -2.52 12.46 -11.61
C ARG A 18 -2.36 12.19 -10.12
N ILE A 19 -1.13 12.18 -9.62
CA ILE A 19 -0.81 11.97 -8.22
C ILE A 19 -0.18 13.23 -7.63
N ARG A 20 -0.85 13.84 -6.65
CA ARG A 20 -0.30 14.97 -5.88
C ARG A 20 0.51 14.52 -4.66
N ARG A 21 0.04 13.46 -3.98
CA ARG A 21 0.61 12.97 -2.73
C ARG A 21 0.63 11.45 -2.69
N VAL A 22 1.72 10.87 -2.21
CA VAL A 22 1.86 9.43 -1.98
C VAL A 22 2.21 9.18 -0.53
N THR A 23 1.48 8.25 0.11
CA THR A 23 1.91 7.64 1.38
C THR A 23 2.49 6.27 1.06
N ALA A 24 3.78 6.08 1.32
CA ALA A 24 4.49 4.87 0.93
C ALA A 24 5.52 4.48 2.00
N SER A 25 5.91 3.21 2.00
CA SER A 25 6.99 2.72 2.86
C SER A 25 8.34 2.69 2.17
N TYR A 26 8.34 2.76 0.85
CA TYR A 26 9.53 2.70 0.04
C TYR A 26 9.30 3.43 -1.28
N VAL A 27 10.31 4.19 -1.72
CA VAL A 27 10.28 4.95 -2.97
C VAL A 27 10.46 4.03 -4.19
N GLY A 28 11.21 2.93 -4.07
CA GLY A 28 11.39 1.98 -5.18
C GLY A 28 12.52 2.34 -6.15
N GLU A 29 12.59 1.57 -7.24
CA GLU A 29 13.41 1.84 -8.44
C GLU A 29 12.66 2.68 -9.49
N ASN A 30 11.73 3.54 -9.08
CA ASN A 30 10.96 4.39 -9.99
C ASN A 30 11.66 5.75 -10.16
N ARG A 31 12.28 5.96 -11.33
CA ARG A 31 13.07 7.18 -11.59
C ARG A 31 12.18 8.42 -11.66
N GLU A 32 10.99 8.29 -12.22
CA GLU A 32 10.04 9.39 -12.34
C GLU A 32 9.50 9.82 -10.97
N PHE A 33 9.28 8.86 -10.07
CA PHE A 33 8.94 9.14 -8.68
C PHE A 33 10.03 9.94 -7.98
N ALA A 34 11.27 9.49 -8.09
CA ALA A 34 12.40 10.19 -7.48
C ALA A 34 12.54 11.60 -8.07
N ARG A 35 12.37 11.75 -9.40
CA ARG A 35 12.42 13.04 -10.10
C ARG A 35 11.34 14.00 -9.58
N GLN A 36 10.06 13.59 -9.60
CA GLN A 36 8.94 14.44 -9.16
C GLN A 36 9.04 14.79 -7.67
N TYR A 37 9.51 13.87 -6.83
CA TYR A 37 9.70 14.15 -5.42
C TYR A 37 10.82 15.18 -5.20
N LEU A 38 11.99 14.99 -5.81
CA LEU A 38 13.14 15.90 -5.65
C LEU A 38 12.94 17.25 -6.33
N SER A 39 12.13 17.34 -7.40
CA SER A 39 11.77 18.61 -8.04
C SER A 39 10.67 19.38 -7.31
N GLY A 40 10.02 18.75 -6.32
CA GLY A 40 8.93 19.37 -5.54
C GLY A 40 7.54 19.27 -6.19
N GLU A 41 7.40 18.49 -7.26
CA GLU A 41 6.13 18.21 -7.95
C GLU A 41 5.25 17.23 -7.15
N LEU A 42 5.86 16.33 -6.36
CA LEU A 42 5.18 15.27 -5.61
C LEU A 42 5.37 15.42 -4.09
N GLU A 43 4.29 15.28 -3.34
CA GLU A 43 4.35 15.13 -1.89
C GLU A 43 4.53 13.65 -1.50
N VAL A 44 5.51 13.33 -0.65
CA VAL A 44 5.80 11.96 -0.21
C VAL A 44 5.77 11.85 1.31
N VAL A 45 4.84 11.06 1.82
CA VAL A 45 4.73 10.70 3.24
C VAL A 45 5.35 9.33 3.44
N LEU A 46 6.62 9.32 3.81
CA LEU A 46 7.34 8.08 4.16
C LEU A 46 6.82 7.53 5.49
N THR A 47 6.32 6.29 5.45
CA THR A 47 5.71 5.61 6.60
C THR A 47 6.29 4.20 6.73
N PRO A 48 6.82 3.79 7.90
CA PRO A 48 7.30 2.42 8.10
C PRO A 48 6.27 1.39 7.63
N GLN A 49 6.69 0.34 6.93
CA GLN A 49 5.76 -0.56 6.24
C GLN A 49 4.74 -1.22 7.19
N GLY A 50 5.19 -1.65 8.37
CA GLY A 50 4.30 -2.21 9.40
C GLY A 50 3.29 -1.17 9.90
N THR A 51 3.73 0.07 10.12
CA THR A 51 2.85 1.18 10.47
C THR A 51 1.84 1.47 9.35
N LEU A 52 2.26 1.47 8.08
CA LEU A 52 1.36 1.68 6.94
C LEU A 52 0.27 0.61 6.86
N ALA A 53 0.64 -0.66 7.08
CA ALA A 53 -0.31 -1.77 7.14
C ALA A 53 -1.30 -1.59 8.30
N GLU A 54 -0.80 -1.27 9.51
CA GLU A 54 -1.67 -1.09 10.67
C GLU A 54 -2.56 0.15 10.56
N LYS A 55 -2.10 1.24 9.91
CA LYS A 55 -2.94 2.41 9.61
C LYS A 55 -4.16 2.05 8.76
N LEU A 56 -3.97 1.23 7.73
CA LEU A 56 -5.08 0.76 6.89
C LEU A 56 -6.00 -0.19 7.67
N ARG A 57 -5.41 -1.14 8.41
CA ARG A 57 -6.17 -2.06 9.27
C ARG A 57 -7.03 -1.32 10.30
N ALA A 58 -6.44 -0.34 10.98
CA ALA A 58 -7.10 0.50 11.97
C ALA A 58 -8.24 1.31 11.33
N GLY A 59 -8.01 1.87 10.15
CA GLY A 59 -9.02 2.63 9.41
C GLY A 59 -10.26 1.77 9.08
N GLY A 60 -10.04 0.57 8.53
CA GLY A 60 -11.14 -0.36 8.24
C GLY A 60 -11.82 -0.95 9.47
N ALA A 61 -11.15 -0.92 10.63
CA ALA A 61 -11.71 -1.37 11.91
C ALA A 61 -12.35 -0.25 12.74
N GLY A 62 -12.41 0.99 12.22
CA GLY A 62 -12.94 2.14 12.96
C GLY A 62 -12.09 2.58 14.16
N ILE A 63 -10.79 2.27 14.15
CA ILE A 63 -9.83 2.69 15.18
C ILE A 63 -9.14 3.97 14.67
N PRO A 64 -9.41 5.15 15.26
CA PRO A 64 -8.94 6.41 14.68
C PRO A 64 -7.42 6.58 14.78
N ALA A 65 -6.79 6.02 15.82
CA ALA A 65 -5.34 6.06 16.01
C ALA A 65 -4.87 4.91 16.91
N PHE A 66 -3.59 4.56 16.82
CA PHE A 66 -2.94 3.53 17.63
C PHE A 66 -1.49 3.92 17.96
N PHE A 67 -0.91 3.30 18.99
CA PHE A 67 0.48 3.50 19.38
C PHE A 67 1.37 2.36 18.85
N THR A 68 2.56 2.69 18.33
CA THR A 68 3.55 1.72 17.85
C THR A 68 4.97 2.14 18.25
N PRO A 69 5.90 1.22 18.55
CA PRO A 69 7.29 1.60 18.80
C PRO A 69 8.04 1.97 17.51
N SER A 70 7.48 1.66 16.33
CA SER A 70 8.11 1.91 15.04
C SER A 70 8.23 3.40 14.75
N GLY A 71 9.46 3.91 14.70
CA GLY A 71 9.76 5.30 14.34
C GLY A 71 10.04 6.22 15.53
N VAL A 72 9.93 5.74 16.77
CA VAL A 72 10.30 6.49 17.98
C VAL A 72 11.78 6.90 17.95
N GLY A 73 12.06 8.17 18.29
CA GLY A 73 13.42 8.73 18.27
C GLY A 73 14.01 8.88 16.87
N THR A 74 13.15 8.90 15.84
CA THR A 74 13.55 9.18 14.45
C THR A 74 12.75 10.35 13.92
N LEU A 75 13.11 10.86 12.74
CA LEU A 75 12.34 11.91 12.05
C LEU A 75 10.87 11.53 11.77
N ILE A 76 10.51 10.24 11.85
CA ILE A 76 9.09 9.80 11.82
C ILE A 76 8.31 10.34 13.02
N SER A 77 8.87 10.26 14.24
CA SER A 77 8.24 10.75 15.47
C SER A 77 8.60 12.20 15.78
N GLU A 78 9.84 12.60 15.51
CA GLU A 78 10.36 13.94 15.85
C GLU A 78 9.90 15.02 14.85
N GLY A 79 9.41 14.60 13.68
CA GLY A 79 9.09 15.49 12.58
C GLY A 79 10.33 15.87 11.76
N GLY A 80 10.14 16.75 10.78
CA GLY A 80 11.23 17.25 9.96
C GLY A 80 11.57 16.41 8.71
N LEU A 81 10.90 15.28 8.47
CA LEU A 81 11.05 14.58 7.19
C LEU A 81 10.54 15.46 6.06
N PRO A 82 11.30 15.68 4.97
CA PRO A 82 10.80 16.40 3.82
C PRO A 82 9.60 15.63 3.24
N TRP A 83 8.41 16.21 3.33
CA TRP A 83 7.25 15.73 2.60
C TRP A 83 7.21 16.31 1.19
N ARG A 84 7.76 17.50 0.98
CA ARG A 84 7.91 18.11 -0.35
C ARG A 84 9.11 19.02 -0.38
N TYR A 85 9.87 18.97 -1.47
CA TYR A 85 10.94 19.92 -1.74
C TYR A 85 10.41 21.15 -2.49
N ALA A 86 11.17 22.24 -2.42
CA ALA A 86 11.03 23.40 -3.30
C ALA A 86 11.89 23.19 -4.57
N PRO A 87 11.64 23.94 -5.65
CA PRO A 87 12.44 23.85 -6.88
C PRO A 87 13.93 24.15 -6.70
N ASP A 88 14.31 24.86 -5.62
CA ASP A 88 15.70 25.17 -5.27
C ASP A 88 16.37 24.08 -4.41
N GLY A 89 15.66 22.97 -4.14
CA GLY A 89 16.13 21.85 -3.33
C GLY A 89 15.95 22.03 -1.81
N SER A 90 15.44 23.17 -1.36
CA SER A 90 15.09 23.36 0.06
C SER A 90 13.83 22.58 0.44
N VAL A 91 13.59 22.39 1.74
CA VAL A 91 12.38 21.68 2.22
C VAL A 91 11.20 22.65 2.22
N ALA A 92 10.24 22.46 1.30
CA ALA A 92 9.04 23.27 1.20
C ALA A 92 7.96 22.86 2.21
N LEU A 93 7.89 21.58 2.54
CA LEU A 93 6.96 21.01 3.52
C LEU A 93 7.67 19.90 4.28
N ALA A 94 7.74 20.04 5.60
CA ALA A 94 8.28 19.03 6.49
C ALA A 94 7.15 18.30 7.23
N SER A 95 7.41 17.05 7.64
CA SER A 95 6.49 16.27 8.46
C SER A 95 6.33 16.90 9.84
N PRO A 96 5.12 16.91 10.42
CA PRO A 96 4.94 17.35 11.80
C PRO A 96 5.55 16.32 12.77
N PRO A 97 5.93 16.74 13.99
CA PRO A 97 6.19 15.82 15.08
C PRO A 97 4.90 15.06 15.45
N LYS A 98 5.06 13.88 16.04
CA LYS A 98 3.96 13.03 16.49
C LYS A 98 3.98 12.89 18.01
N GLU A 99 2.82 12.62 18.59
CA GLU A 99 2.73 12.36 20.03
C GLU A 99 3.54 11.10 20.37
N VAL A 100 4.37 11.19 21.41
CA VAL A 100 5.08 10.06 22.00
C VAL A 100 4.60 9.86 23.42
N ARG A 101 4.30 8.61 23.79
CA ARG A 101 3.83 8.23 25.11
C ARG A 101 4.51 6.95 25.59
N ALA A 102 4.88 6.93 26.86
CA ALA A 102 5.46 5.76 27.50
C ALA A 102 4.38 4.77 27.97
N PHE A 103 4.57 3.49 27.64
CA PHE A 103 3.79 2.37 28.15
C PHE A 103 4.75 1.30 28.67
N GLY A 104 4.62 0.92 29.94
CA GLY A 104 5.48 -0.13 30.53
C GLY A 104 6.98 0.17 30.46
N GLY A 105 7.37 1.45 30.53
CA GLY A 105 8.78 1.86 30.47
C GLY A 105 9.39 1.93 29.06
N ARG A 106 8.58 1.76 28.01
CA ARG A 106 9.01 1.93 26.61
C ARG A 106 8.17 3.01 25.93
N ASP A 107 8.81 3.81 25.10
CA ASP A 107 8.15 4.85 24.32
C ASP A 107 7.50 4.30 23.05
N TYR A 108 6.34 4.87 22.72
CA TYR A 108 5.55 4.56 21.53
C TYR A 108 5.10 5.86 20.87
N VAL A 109 5.05 5.88 19.54
CA VAL A 109 4.54 7.00 18.76
C VAL A 109 3.08 6.76 18.36
N LEU A 110 2.25 7.80 18.47
CA LEU A 110 0.87 7.80 18.02
C LEU A 110 0.82 7.90 16.49
N GLU A 111 0.04 7.01 15.88
CA GLU A 111 -0.20 7.00 14.44
C GLU A 111 -1.71 7.02 14.17
N GLU A 112 -2.15 8.02 13.41
CA GLU A 112 -3.52 8.10 12.93
C GLU A 112 -3.80 7.07 11.84
N SER A 113 -5.00 6.49 11.84
CA SER A 113 -5.44 5.56 10.80
C SER A 113 -5.54 6.20 9.41
N ILE A 114 -5.57 5.36 8.38
CA ILE A 114 -5.83 5.79 7.01
C ILE A 114 -7.18 5.23 6.58
N THR A 115 -8.07 6.12 6.17
CA THR A 115 -9.27 5.80 5.39
C THR A 115 -9.20 6.52 4.05
N ALA A 116 -9.76 5.92 3.01
CA ALA A 116 -9.77 6.49 1.66
C ALA A 116 -11.19 6.54 1.09
N ASP A 117 -11.45 7.47 0.18
CA ASP A 117 -12.72 7.53 -0.55
C ASP A 117 -12.93 6.28 -1.42
N PHE A 118 -11.85 5.79 -2.03
CA PHE A 118 -11.84 4.60 -2.87
C PHE A 118 -10.66 3.71 -2.52
N SER A 119 -10.88 2.40 -2.63
CA SER A 119 -9.82 1.40 -2.62
C SER A 119 -9.86 0.59 -3.92
N LEU A 120 -8.69 0.38 -4.52
CA LEU A 120 -8.51 -0.42 -5.74
C LEU A 120 -7.65 -1.62 -5.36
N VAL A 121 -8.22 -2.82 -5.47
CA VAL A 121 -7.57 -4.06 -5.01
C VAL A 121 -7.61 -5.14 -6.09
N HIS A 122 -6.64 -6.05 -6.05
CA HIS A 122 -6.54 -7.16 -6.99
C HIS A 122 -6.64 -8.50 -6.26
N ALA A 123 -7.58 -9.34 -6.68
CA ALA A 123 -7.79 -10.71 -6.21
C ALA A 123 -7.57 -11.72 -7.34
N MET A 124 -7.26 -12.97 -6.97
CA MET A 124 -7.21 -14.07 -7.94
C MET A 124 -8.62 -14.52 -8.31
N VAL A 125 -9.46 -14.74 -7.29
CA VAL A 125 -10.84 -15.17 -7.47
C VAL A 125 -11.75 -14.24 -6.67
N ALA A 126 -12.90 -13.90 -7.24
CA ALA A 126 -14.02 -13.29 -6.54
C ALA A 126 -15.30 -14.10 -6.81
N ASP A 127 -16.20 -14.22 -5.84
CA ASP A 127 -17.57 -14.67 -6.13
C ASP A 127 -18.51 -13.49 -6.43
N THR A 128 -19.71 -13.79 -6.94
CA THR A 128 -20.73 -12.76 -7.24
C THR A 128 -21.27 -12.04 -5.99
N ALA A 129 -20.94 -12.50 -4.78
CA ALA A 129 -21.25 -11.84 -3.51
C ALA A 129 -20.11 -10.95 -2.97
N GLY A 130 -18.97 -10.89 -3.66
CA GLY A 130 -17.82 -10.05 -3.29
C GLY A 130 -16.75 -10.73 -2.46
N ASN A 131 -16.89 -12.00 -2.11
CA ASN A 131 -15.85 -12.71 -1.36
C ASN A 131 -14.61 -12.88 -2.22
N LEU A 132 -13.43 -12.56 -1.68
CA LEU A 132 -12.17 -12.58 -2.41
C LEU A 132 -11.22 -13.67 -1.90
N VAL A 133 -10.54 -14.30 -2.85
CA VAL A 133 -9.38 -15.18 -2.61
C VAL A 133 -8.16 -14.62 -3.33
N PHE A 134 -7.05 -14.53 -2.61
CA PHE A 134 -5.78 -14.01 -3.11
C PHE A 134 -4.76 -15.14 -3.34
N ASN A 135 -3.86 -14.97 -4.30
CA ASN A 135 -2.84 -15.97 -4.60
C ASN A 135 -1.50 -15.64 -3.94
N LYS A 136 -1.07 -16.46 -2.97
CA LYS A 136 0.26 -16.38 -2.33
C LYS A 136 0.56 -14.94 -1.85
N ALA A 137 1.76 -14.44 -2.12
CA ALA A 137 2.22 -13.12 -1.70
C ALA A 137 1.55 -11.94 -2.45
N ALA A 138 0.75 -12.20 -3.49
CA ALA A 138 -0.06 -11.15 -4.12
C ALA A 138 -1.16 -10.62 -3.18
N MET A 139 -1.45 -11.32 -2.08
CA MET A 139 -2.38 -10.86 -1.06
C MET A 139 -1.95 -9.53 -0.42
N ASN A 140 -0.69 -9.43 0.02
CA ASN A 140 -0.06 -8.25 0.63
C ASN A 140 -1.03 -7.19 1.24
N PHE A 141 -1.07 -5.97 0.70
CA PHE A 141 -1.89 -4.85 1.18
C PHE A 141 -3.34 -4.90 0.71
N ASN A 142 -3.72 -5.79 -0.20
CA ASN A 142 -5.05 -5.79 -0.82
C ASN A 142 -6.19 -5.90 0.21
N PRO A 143 -6.20 -6.85 1.17
CA PRO A 143 -7.25 -6.91 2.19
C PRO A 143 -7.34 -5.64 3.03
N LEU A 144 -6.19 -5.09 3.44
CA LEU A 144 -6.13 -3.90 4.29
C LEU A 144 -6.62 -2.65 3.55
N ALA A 145 -6.26 -2.51 2.27
CA ALA A 145 -6.74 -1.44 1.42
C ALA A 145 -8.24 -1.54 1.16
N ALA A 146 -8.76 -2.75 0.91
CA ALA A 146 -10.19 -2.98 0.72
C ALA A 146 -10.99 -2.48 1.93
N MET A 147 -10.62 -2.92 3.13
CA MET A 147 -11.29 -2.53 4.37
C MET A 147 -11.21 -1.02 4.67
N ALA A 148 -10.14 -0.35 4.25
CA ALA A 148 -9.92 1.07 4.52
C ALA A 148 -10.61 2.01 3.50
N GLY A 149 -11.20 1.49 2.43
CA GLY A 149 -11.89 2.27 1.41
C GLY A 149 -13.38 2.42 1.70
N ARG A 150 -13.92 3.63 1.51
CA ARG A 150 -15.37 3.88 1.56
C ARG A 150 -16.10 3.23 0.39
N VAL A 151 -15.45 3.15 -0.78
CA VAL A 151 -15.91 2.38 -1.93
C VAL A 151 -14.77 1.49 -2.43
N CYS A 152 -14.89 0.18 -2.25
CA CYS A 152 -13.92 -0.81 -2.69
C CYS A 152 -14.26 -1.36 -4.07
N ILE A 153 -13.30 -1.26 -4.99
CA ILE A 153 -13.37 -1.83 -6.33
C ILE A 153 -12.30 -2.93 -6.42
N ALA A 154 -12.77 -4.18 -6.48
CA ALA A 154 -11.93 -5.35 -6.61
C ALA A 154 -11.88 -5.81 -8.07
N GLN A 155 -10.68 -5.81 -8.65
CA GLN A 155 -10.46 -6.55 -9.89
C GLN A 155 -10.12 -8.02 -9.59
N ALA A 156 -10.69 -8.94 -10.35
CA ALA A 156 -10.51 -10.39 -10.17
C ALA A 156 -10.17 -11.08 -11.49
N GLU A 157 -9.19 -12.00 -11.44
CA GLU A 157 -8.79 -12.79 -12.60
C GLU A 157 -9.84 -13.84 -12.99
N VAL A 158 -10.55 -14.38 -11.99
CA VAL A 158 -11.65 -15.34 -12.16
C VAL A 158 -12.84 -14.87 -11.34
N ILE A 159 -14.04 -14.92 -11.92
CA ILE A 159 -15.30 -14.76 -11.18
C ILE A 159 -16.06 -16.08 -11.18
N VAL A 160 -16.52 -16.47 -9.98
CA VAL A 160 -17.33 -17.66 -9.73
C VAL A 160 -18.70 -17.27 -9.17
N GLU A 161 -19.67 -18.18 -9.18
CA GLU A 161 -20.98 -17.88 -8.60
C GLU A 161 -20.94 -17.93 -7.06
N ALA A 162 -21.80 -17.15 -6.41
CA ALA A 162 -21.94 -17.17 -4.96
C ALA A 162 -22.24 -18.59 -4.45
N GLY A 163 -21.45 -19.07 -3.49
CA GLY A 163 -21.52 -20.43 -2.96
C GLY A 163 -20.56 -21.43 -3.61
N GLU A 164 -19.85 -21.06 -4.69
CA GLU A 164 -18.79 -21.90 -5.27
C GLU A 164 -17.46 -21.78 -4.51
N LEU A 165 -17.23 -20.66 -3.81
CA LEU A 165 -16.09 -20.54 -2.89
C LEU A 165 -16.39 -21.27 -1.58
N ASP A 166 -15.46 -22.13 -1.17
CA ASP A 166 -15.45 -22.69 0.19
C ASP A 166 -15.37 -21.53 1.21
N PRO A 167 -16.34 -21.39 2.12
CA PRO A 167 -16.34 -20.33 3.12
C PRO A 167 -15.07 -20.29 3.99
N GLU A 168 -14.41 -21.43 4.22
CA GLU A 168 -13.16 -21.49 4.99
C GLU A 168 -11.95 -20.97 4.20
N GLN A 169 -12.07 -20.83 2.88
CA GLN A 169 -11.02 -20.33 1.99
C GLN A 169 -11.18 -18.85 1.62
N VAL A 170 -12.26 -18.20 2.07
CA VAL A 170 -12.47 -16.77 1.85
C VAL A 170 -11.44 -15.97 2.65
N HIS A 171 -10.59 -15.22 1.94
CA HIS A 171 -9.57 -14.37 2.57
C HIS A 171 -10.10 -13.01 2.98
N LEU A 172 -10.98 -12.42 2.17
CA LEU A 172 -11.67 -11.17 2.48
C LEU A 172 -13.17 -11.36 2.23
N PRO A 173 -14.02 -11.24 3.27
CA PRO A 173 -15.46 -11.32 3.11
C PRO A 173 -16.01 -10.20 2.22
N GLY A 174 -17.04 -10.51 1.44
CA GLY A 174 -17.64 -9.58 0.47
C GLY A 174 -18.26 -8.32 1.06
N ILE A 175 -18.47 -8.27 2.38
CA ILE A 175 -18.91 -7.06 3.08
C ILE A 175 -17.97 -5.86 2.88
N PHE A 176 -16.70 -6.11 2.55
CA PHE A 176 -15.70 -5.06 2.29
C PHE A 176 -15.59 -4.68 0.80
N VAL A 177 -16.44 -5.22 -0.07
CA VAL A 177 -16.35 -5.07 -1.53
C VAL A 177 -17.64 -4.49 -2.08
N ASP A 178 -17.56 -3.32 -2.72
CA ASP A 178 -18.72 -2.66 -3.33
C ASP A 178 -18.87 -3.01 -4.81
N ARG A 179 -17.76 -3.22 -5.52
CA ARG A 179 -17.75 -3.47 -6.97
C ARG A 179 -16.70 -4.49 -7.34
N ILE A 180 -17.05 -5.37 -8.28
CA ILE A 180 -16.16 -6.38 -8.84
C ILE A 180 -15.98 -6.12 -10.33
N VAL A 181 -14.75 -6.23 -10.82
CA VAL A 181 -14.42 -6.12 -12.24
C VAL A 181 -13.68 -7.37 -12.67
N HIS A 182 -14.25 -8.13 -13.61
CA HIS A 182 -13.56 -9.26 -14.23
C HIS A 182 -12.50 -8.75 -15.20
N ILE A 183 -11.24 -9.13 -14.97
CA ILE A 183 -10.12 -8.72 -15.83
C ILE A 183 -9.51 -9.89 -16.62
N GLY A 184 -9.91 -11.13 -16.32
CA GLY A 184 -9.32 -12.33 -16.89
C GLY A 184 -7.87 -12.55 -16.46
N GLN A 185 -7.23 -13.54 -17.07
CA GLN A 185 -5.84 -13.87 -16.76
C GLN A 185 -4.89 -12.71 -17.12
N GLN A 186 -4.03 -12.34 -16.18
CA GLN A 186 -3.07 -11.24 -16.34
C GLN A 186 -1.68 -11.74 -16.74
N ASP A 187 -1.00 -10.98 -17.60
CA ASP A 187 0.43 -11.14 -17.86
C ASP A 187 1.25 -10.52 -16.71
N LYS A 188 1.54 -11.35 -15.69
CA LYS A 188 2.21 -10.91 -14.47
C LYS A 188 3.70 -10.74 -14.70
N LYS A 189 4.18 -9.50 -14.59
CA LYS A 189 5.60 -9.18 -14.71
C LYS A 189 6.38 -9.55 -13.45
N ILE A 190 7.60 -10.03 -13.64
CA ILE A 190 8.57 -10.33 -12.57
C ILE A 190 9.63 -9.23 -12.60
N GLU A 191 9.67 -8.40 -11.56
CA GLU A 191 10.63 -7.28 -11.45
C GLU A 191 12.08 -7.78 -11.43
N LYS A 192 12.37 -8.80 -10.61
CA LYS A 192 13.68 -9.41 -10.50
C LYS A 192 13.58 -10.92 -10.61
N ARG A 193 13.88 -11.45 -11.79
CA ARG A 193 13.89 -12.90 -12.03
C ARG A 193 15.21 -13.50 -11.51
N THR A 194 15.12 -14.25 -10.43
CA THR A 194 16.24 -15.06 -9.91
C THR A 194 16.02 -16.52 -10.27
N VAL A 195 17.01 -17.13 -10.90
CA VAL A 195 17.03 -18.56 -11.26
C VAL A 195 18.19 -19.24 -10.54
N SER A 196 18.05 -20.52 -10.21
CA SER A 196 19.19 -21.33 -9.78
C SER A 196 20.21 -21.46 -10.92
N ALA A 197 21.48 -21.67 -10.59
CA ALA A 197 22.47 -22.05 -11.59
C ALA A 197 22.04 -23.34 -12.30
N ALA A 198 22.30 -23.45 -13.60
CA ALA A 198 22.06 -24.68 -14.34
C ALA A 198 23.01 -25.78 -13.82
N GLU A 199 22.55 -27.03 -13.76
CA GLU A 199 23.36 -28.17 -13.29
C GLU A 199 24.66 -28.38 -14.10
N GLU A 200 24.76 -27.81 -15.30
CA GLU A 200 25.97 -27.87 -16.15
C GLU A 200 27.13 -27.00 -15.65
N ASP A 201 26.88 -25.95 -14.86
CA ASP A 201 27.92 -25.08 -14.30
C ASP A 201 28.48 -25.58 -12.95
N ALA A 202 28.02 -26.75 -12.48
CA ALA A 202 28.37 -27.33 -11.18
C ALA A 202 29.36 -28.53 -11.27
N ARG A 203 30.03 -28.73 -12.41
CA ARG A 203 31.07 -29.75 -12.60
C ARG A 203 32.45 -29.17 -12.84
#